data_AF-A0A1H0W2U2-F1
#
_entry.id   AF-A0A1H0W2U2-F1
#
_cell.length_a   1.000
_cell.length_b   1.000
_cell.length_c   1.000
_cell.angle_alpha   90.00
_cell.angle_beta   90.00
_cell.angle_gamma   90.00
#
_symmetry.space_group_name_H-M   'P 1'
#
loop_
_entity.id
_entity.type
_entity.pdbx_description
1 polymer ?
#
loop_
_entity_poly.entity_id
_entity_poly.type
_entity_poly.pdbx_seq_one_letter_code
_entity_poly.pdbx_strand_id
1 'polypeptide(L)' 'MISSELRYVLVFLAALFGSLFIIPKLIGIATRIGLIDHPNARKVHTTPRPLVGGIGMT' A
#
# COMPACT_ATOMS: atom_id res chain seq x y z
N MET A 1 -13.85 2.09 -30.95
CA MET A 1 -14.34 1.67 -29.61
C MET A 1 -13.32 0.74 -29.01
N ILE A 2 -12.87 0.99 -27.77
CA ILE A 2 -11.92 0.10 -27.07
C ILE A 2 -12.65 -1.20 -26.70
N SER A 3 -12.04 -2.36 -26.95
CA SER A 3 -12.61 -3.67 -26.59
C SER A 3 -12.72 -3.84 -25.06
N SER A 4 -13.71 -4.61 -24.61
CA SER A 4 -13.95 -4.83 -23.17
C SER A 4 -12.73 -5.42 -22.47
N GLU A 5 -12.05 -6.38 -23.11
CA GLU A 5 -10.80 -6.97 -22.61
C GLU A 5 -9.73 -5.92 -22.35
N LEU A 6 -9.53 -5.00 -23.31
CA LEU A 6 -8.55 -3.93 -23.17
C LEU A 6 -8.93 -2.95 -22.05
N ARG A 7 -10.24 -2.71 -21.82
CA ARG A 7 -10.70 -1.91 -20.68
C ARG A 7 -10.33 -2.55 -19.34
N TYR A 8 -10.55 -3.85 -19.18
CA TYR A 8 -10.22 -4.54 -17.92
C TYR A 8 -8.72 -4.52 -17.64
N VAL A 9 -7.90 -4.76 -18.67
CA VAL A 9 -6.44 -4.68 -18.54
C VAL A 9 -6.00 -3.27 -18.14
N LEU A 10 -6.57 -2.22 -18.74
CA LEU A 10 -6.22 -0.84 -18.41
C LEU A 10 -6.62 -0.47 -16.97
N VAL A 11 -7.78 -0.90 -16.49
CA VAL A 11 -8.22 -0.68 -15.10
C VAL A 11 -7.31 -1.41 -14.12
N PHE A 12 -6.97 -2.67 -14.41
CA PHE A 12 -6.04 -3.45 -13.60
C PHE A 12 -4.67 -2.77 -13.52
N LEU A 13 -4.11 -2.35 -14.66
CA LEU A 13 -2.82 -1.67 -14.71
C LEU A 13 -2.88 -0.34 -13.96
N ALA A 14 -3.96 0.44 -14.11
CA ALA A 14 -4.13 1.70 -13.37
C ALA A 14 -4.14 1.46 -11.85
N ALA A 15 -4.86 0.44 -11.37
CA ALA A 15 -4.90 0.08 -9.95
C ALA A 15 -3.53 -0.43 -9.46
N LEU A 16 -2.85 -1.26 -10.27
CA LEU A 16 -1.53 -1.79 -9.97
C LEU A 16 -0.50 -0.67 -9.81
N PHE A 17 -0.38 0.20 -10.82
CA PHE A 17 0.54 1.32 -10.76
C PHE A 17 0.14 2.31 -9.67
N GLY A 18 -1.16 2.58 -9.49
CA GLY A 18 -1.67 3.38 -8.39
C GLY A 18 -1.17 2.88 -7.04
N SER A 19 -1.37 1.59 -6.73
CA SER A 19 -0.91 0.99 -5.47
C SER A 19 0.62 1.05 -5.31
N LEU A 20 1.38 0.77 -6.38
CA LEU A 20 2.85 0.81 -6.35
C LEU A 20 3.40 2.20 -6.03
N PHE A 21 2.73 3.28 -6.45
CA PHE A 21 3.18 4.65 -6.17
C PHE A 21 2.59 5.21 -4.86
N ILE A 22 1.37 4.84 -4.50
CA ILE A 22 0.68 5.36 -3.31
C ILE A 22 1.24 4.73 -2.03
N ILE A 23 1.45 3.41 -2.01
CA ILE A 23 1.94 2.70 -0.81
C ILE A 23 3.28 3.26 -0.27
N PRO A 24 4.35 3.45 -1.07
CA PRO A 24 5.61 3.99 -0.53
C PRO A 24 5.48 5.43 -0.02
N LYS A 25 4.61 6.25 -0.63
CA LYS A 25 4.30 7.59 -0.12
C LYS A 25 3.58 7.53 1.22
N LEU A 26 2.59 6.65 1.34
CA LEU A 26 1.88 6.43 2.59
C LEU A 26 2.80 5.89 3.68
N ILE A 27 3.76 5.03 3.35
CA ILE A 27 4.78 4.54 4.30
C ILE A 27 5.57 5.72 4.89
N GLY A 28 6.02 6.65 4.03
CA GLY A 28 6.74 7.85 4.48
C GLY A 28 5.89 8.78 5.34
N ILE A 29 4.58 8.87 5.08
CA ILE A 29 3.65 9.63 5.93
C ILE A 29 3.45 8.90 7.26
N ALA A 30 3.23 7.59 7.24
CA ALA A 30 3.00 6.75 8.42
C ALA A 30 4.15 6.85 9.42
N THR A 31 5.39 6.85 8.92
CA THR A 31 6.57 7.00 9.78
C THR A 31 6.70 8.40 10.38
N ARG A 32 6.25 9.44 9.66
CA ARG A 32 6.24 10.82 10.16
C ARG A 32 5.16 11.09 11.19
N ILE A 33 3.96 10.52 11.02
CA ILE A 33 2.83 10.72 11.94
C ILE A 33 2.82 9.72 13.12
N GLY A 34 3.76 8.76 13.14
CA GLY A 34 3.83 7.73 14.18
C GLY A 34 2.80 6.61 14.05
N LEU A 35 2.18 6.44 12.88
CA LEU A 35 1.25 5.35 12.57
C LEU A 35 2.03 4.05 12.30
N ILE A 36 2.71 3.59 13.35
CA ILE A 36 3.67 2.49 13.31
C ILE A 36 3.28 1.47 14.36
N ASP A 37 3.26 0.20 13.94
CA ASP A 37 3.15 -0.95 14.82
C ASP A 37 4.51 -1.28 15.44
N HIS A 38 4.59 -1.16 16.75
CA HIS A 38 5.80 -1.45 17.52
C HIS A 38 5.90 -2.96 17.79
N PRO A 39 7.13 -3.51 17.81
CA PRO A 39 7.35 -4.92 18.13
C PRO A 39 6.88 -5.21 19.56
N ASN A 40 6.18 -6.34 19.73
CA ASN A 40 5.71 -6.82 21.04
C ASN A 40 6.29 -8.22 21.29
N ALA A 41 6.29 -8.71 22.53
CA ALA A 41 6.85 -10.00 22.94
C ALA A 41 6.30 -11.23 22.19
N ARG A 42 5.21 -11.06 21.42
CA ARG A 42 4.61 -12.09 20.55
C ARG A 42 4.93 -11.93 19.06
N LYS A 43 5.69 -10.91 18.64
CA LYS A 43 5.95 -10.60 17.23
C LYS A 43 7.40 -10.91 16.87
N VAL A 44 7.60 -11.60 15.75
CA VAL A 44 8.93 -12.04 15.26
C VAL A 44 9.76 -10.89 14.65
N HIS A 45 9.10 -9.80 14.27
CA HIS A 45 9.76 -8.62 13.72
C HIS A 45 10.30 -7.75 14.84
N THR A 46 11.58 -7.39 14.76
CA THR A 46 12.27 -6.50 15.69
C THR A 46 12.20 -5.03 15.27
N THR A 47 11.81 -4.77 14.01
CA THR A 47 11.67 -3.41 13.48
C THR A 47 10.21 -2.94 13.48
N PRO A 48 9.96 -1.65 13.73
CA PRO A 48 8.61 -1.08 13.66
C PRO A 48 8.07 -1.10 12.23
N ARG A 49 6.80 -1.47 12.02
CA ARG A 49 6.17 -1.55 10.68
C ARG A 49 5.04 -0.52 10.51
N PRO A 50 4.99 0.23 9.40
CA PRO A 50 3.96 1.24 9.17
C PRO A 50 2.58 0.60 8.89
N LEU A 51 1.53 1.10 9.54
CA LEU A 51 0.18 0.51 9.50
C LEU A 51 -0.70 1.06 8.34
N VAL A 52 -0.13 1.21 7.15
CA VAL A 52 -0.78 1.87 5.99
C VAL A 52 -1.04 0.96 4.79
N GLY A 53 -0.70 -0.33 4.89
CA GLY A 53 -0.90 -1.28 3.80
C GLY A 53 -2.36 -1.36 3.33
N GLY A 54 -3.32 -1.40 4.26
CA GLY A 54 -4.74 -1.44 3.93
C GLY A 54 -5.26 -0.13 3.30
N ILE A 55 -4.83 1.03 3.82
CA ILE A 55 -5.24 2.36 3.33
C ILE A 55 -4.73 2.62 1.92
N GLY A 56 -3.57 2.07 1.56
CA GLY A 56 -3.03 2.20 0.20
C GLY A 56 -3.67 1.26 -0.83
N MET A 57 -4.51 0.32 -0.39
CA MET A 57 -5.11 -0.72 -1.23
C MET A 57 -6.63 -0.55 -1.44
N THR A 58 -7.31 0.17 -0.54
CA THR A 58 -8.72 0.58 -0.66
C THR A 58 -8.86 1.85 -1.50
#